data_AF-A0A1Q9HQ63-F1
#
_entry.id   AF-A0A1Q9HQ63-F1
#
_cell.length_a   1.000
_cell.length_b   1.000
_cell.length_c   1.000
_cell.angle_alpha   90.00
_cell.angle_beta   90.00
_cell.angle_gamma   90.00
#
_symmetry.space_group_name_H-M   'P 1'
#
loop_
_entity.id
_entity.type
_entity.pdbx_description
1 polymer ?
#
loop_
_entity_poly.entity_id
_entity_poly.type
_entity_poly.pdbx_seq_one_letter_code
_entity_poly.pdbx_strand_id
1 'polypeptide(L)'
;MSSLLNEYRLHQLTDKEIDEYHLQSDKLKQELGYQLEAFCRSINIEANINRVTQEFEHACHAYSEQPITIAADAPLLNMTIKIAATQHLKTELSLAVESFLKHLAHDIVNDSVKLPRNSRIFRGSLTSVCRKMILFYSRPDVSLRDIEHFNIEHTFSCSIRELSFDNLLSQTMSYYRDNYHRYRLWDAHAISLLALFLFESREYFQPLEHQTNLSYLLADTTPVPIVRFKQLCIAYWNENGENPFVSHYTEQAFPDKNGIIFAEYVPLEHISEQCWQQLYALYLDRCK
;
A
#
# COMPACT_ATOMS: atom_id res chain seq x y z
N MET A 1 -38.15 -36.41 4.98
CA MET A 1 -37.49 -35.12 4.65
C MET A 1 -36.30 -35.43 3.77
N SER A 2 -36.52 -35.45 2.45
CA SER A 2 -35.48 -35.67 1.45
C SER A 2 -34.64 -34.41 1.32
N SER A 3 -33.35 -34.49 1.61
CA SER A 3 -32.39 -33.48 1.18
C SER A 3 -32.40 -33.46 -0.34
N LEU A 4 -32.94 -32.39 -0.93
CA LEU A 4 -32.72 -32.05 -2.32
C LEU A 4 -31.22 -31.81 -2.47
N LEU A 5 -30.48 -32.87 -2.83
CA LEU A 5 -29.15 -32.73 -3.41
C LEU A 5 -29.39 -31.93 -4.69
N ASN A 6 -28.92 -30.68 -4.72
CA ASN A 6 -28.83 -29.93 -5.96
C ASN A 6 -27.91 -30.72 -6.89
N GLU A 7 -28.49 -31.54 -7.76
CA GLU A 7 -27.74 -32.29 -8.75
C GLU A 7 -27.16 -31.29 -9.76
N TYR A 8 -25.88 -31.42 -10.06
CA TYR A 8 -25.19 -30.63 -11.06
C TYR A 8 -24.90 -31.50 -12.29
N ARG A 9 -24.96 -30.90 -13.47
CA ARG A 9 -24.59 -31.51 -14.75
C ARG A 9 -23.41 -30.77 -15.36
N LEU A 10 -22.55 -31.51 -16.04
CA LEU A 10 -21.47 -30.95 -16.83
C LEU A 10 -21.98 -30.70 -18.26
N HIS A 11 -21.74 -29.50 -18.77
CA HIS A 11 -22.03 -29.13 -20.16
C HIS A 11 -20.72 -28.80 -20.85
N GLN A 12 -20.43 -29.49 -21.95
CA GLN A 12 -19.34 -29.09 -22.84
C GLN A 12 -19.89 -28.04 -23.81
N LEU A 13 -19.19 -26.91 -23.93
CA LEU A 13 -19.57 -25.88 -24.91
C LEU A 13 -19.58 -26.47 -26.32
N THR A 14 -20.63 -26.14 -27.06
CA THR A 14 -20.75 -26.48 -28.49
C THR A 14 -19.87 -25.54 -29.32
N ASP A 15 -19.51 -25.95 -30.55
CA ASP A 15 -18.69 -25.12 -31.46
C ASP A 15 -19.26 -23.70 -31.62
N LYS A 16 -20.58 -23.57 -31.71
CA LYS A 16 -21.25 -22.27 -31.81
C LYS A 16 -21.11 -21.43 -30.54
N GLU A 17 -21.18 -22.04 -29.36
CA GLU A 17 -21.00 -21.36 -28.08
C GLU A 17 -19.55 -20.94 -27.88
N ILE A 18 -18.61 -21.77 -28.34
CA ILE A 18 -17.17 -21.48 -28.37
C ILE A 18 -16.89 -20.29 -29.30
N ASP A 19 -17.46 -20.27 -30.51
CA ASP A 19 -17.32 -19.15 -31.45
C ASP A 19 -17.90 -17.85 -30.87
N GLU A 20 -19.10 -17.90 -30.27
CA GLU A 20 -19.72 -16.74 -29.61
C GLU A 20 -18.86 -16.24 -28.44
N TYR A 21 -18.27 -17.14 -27.67
CA TYR A 21 -17.38 -16.84 -26.55
C TYR A 21 -16.06 -16.19 -27.01
N HIS A 22 -15.38 -16.77 -28.00
CA HIS A 22 -14.14 -16.22 -28.55
C HIS A 22 -14.34 -14.85 -29.17
N LEU A 23 -15.45 -14.62 -29.88
CA LEU A 23 -15.78 -13.31 -30.41
C LEU A 23 -15.94 -12.24 -29.31
N GLN A 24 -16.48 -12.61 -28.14
CA GLN A 24 -16.57 -11.71 -26.99
C GLN A 24 -15.21 -11.51 -26.32
N SER A 25 -14.44 -12.59 -26.16
CA SER A 25 -13.07 -12.56 -25.64
C SER A 25 -12.19 -11.61 -26.44
N ASP A 26 -12.23 -11.68 -27.78
CA ASP A 26 -11.42 -10.82 -28.66
C ASP A 26 -11.76 -9.34 -28.50
N LYS A 27 -13.05 -9.01 -28.38
CA LYS A 27 -13.50 -7.64 -28.12
C LYS A 27 -12.99 -7.12 -26.78
N LEU A 28 -13.09 -7.95 -25.73
CA LEU A 28 -12.59 -7.60 -24.40
C LEU A 28 -11.08 -7.47 -24.36
N LYS A 29 -10.35 -8.33 -25.09
CA LYS A 29 -8.89 -8.24 -25.24
C LYS A 29 -8.46 -6.92 -25.90
N GLN A 30 -9.17 -6.51 -26.96
CA GLN A 30 -8.91 -5.23 -27.63
C GLN A 30 -9.19 -4.04 -26.69
N GLU A 31 -10.31 -4.06 -25.98
CA GLU A 31 -10.65 -3.03 -24.98
C GLU A 31 -9.61 -3.00 -23.85
N LEU A 32 -9.21 -4.16 -23.32
CA LEU A 32 -8.17 -4.27 -22.30
C LEU A 32 -6.86 -3.64 -22.78
N GLY A 33 -6.41 -3.96 -24.00
CA GLY A 33 -5.21 -3.37 -24.58
C GLY A 33 -5.29 -1.84 -24.67
N TYR A 34 -6.40 -1.31 -25.19
CA TYR A 34 -6.63 0.13 -25.29
C TYR A 34 -6.64 0.83 -23.93
N GLN A 35 -7.32 0.25 -22.94
CA GLN A 35 -7.42 0.81 -21.59
C GLN A 35 -6.09 0.75 -20.84
N LEU A 36 -5.32 -0.34 -20.98
CA LEU A 36 -3.97 -0.44 -20.43
C LEU A 36 -3.04 0.59 -21.05
N GLU A 37 -3.11 0.82 -22.36
CA GLU A 37 -2.33 1.87 -23.03
C GLU A 37 -2.72 3.27 -22.53
N ALA A 38 -4.01 3.56 -22.43
CA ALA A 38 -4.50 4.84 -21.93
C ALA A 38 -4.03 5.09 -20.50
N PHE A 39 -4.11 4.06 -19.64
CA PHE A 39 -3.62 4.12 -18.27
C PHE A 39 -2.12 4.37 -18.22
N CYS A 40 -1.31 3.57 -18.93
CA CYS A 40 0.15 3.74 -18.98
C CYS A 40 0.56 5.13 -19.48
N ARG A 41 -0.14 5.66 -20.49
CA ARG A 41 0.09 7.03 -20.98
C ARG A 41 -0.27 8.09 -19.93
N SER A 42 -1.37 7.91 -19.19
CA SER A 42 -1.80 8.86 -18.15
C SER A 42 -0.77 9.00 -17.01
N ILE A 43 -0.03 7.93 -16.75
CA ILE A 43 1.06 7.89 -15.77
C ILE A 43 2.44 7.96 -16.39
N ASN A 44 2.56 8.19 -17.70
CA ASN A 44 3.85 8.29 -18.37
C ASN A 44 4.81 7.12 -18.07
N ILE A 45 4.29 5.89 -18.08
CA ILE A 45 5.06 4.65 -17.88
C ILE A 45 5.07 3.82 -19.16
N GLU A 46 6.23 3.24 -19.48
CA GLU A 46 6.33 2.16 -20.46
C GLU A 46 6.17 0.81 -19.76
N ALA A 47 5.13 0.05 -20.12
CA ALA A 47 4.85 -1.26 -19.56
C ALA A 47 4.59 -2.31 -20.66
N ASN A 48 4.83 -3.59 -20.36
CA ASN A 48 4.60 -4.68 -21.30
C ASN A 48 3.12 -5.11 -21.34
N ILE A 49 2.32 -4.38 -22.10
CA ILE A 49 0.87 -4.60 -22.28
C ILE A 49 0.59 -5.90 -23.05
N ASN A 50 1.50 -6.30 -23.95
CA ASN A 50 1.36 -7.52 -24.75
C ASN A 50 1.32 -8.78 -23.89
N ARG A 51 2.14 -8.82 -22.83
CA ARG A 51 2.13 -9.94 -21.89
C ARG A 51 0.77 -10.12 -21.23
N VAL A 52 0.16 -9.04 -20.73
CA VAL A 52 -1.14 -9.08 -20.04
C VAL A 52 -2.26 -9.54 -20.96
N THR A 53 -2.29 -9.01 -22.19
CA THR A 53 -3.31 -9.38 -23.18
C THR A 53 -3.17 -10.81 -23.67
N GLN A 54 -1.95 -11.36 -23.72
CA GLN A 54 -1.68 -12.77 -24.02
C GLN A 54 -2.07 -13.70 -22.86
N GLU A 55 -1.78 -13.32 -21.61
CA GLU A 55 -2.20 -14.08 -20.42
C GLU A 55 -3.74 -14.18 -20.34
N PHE A 56 -4.45 -13.07 -20.59
CA PHE A 56 -5.91 -13.05 -20.68
C PHE A 56 -6.45 -13.97 -21.79
N GLU A 57 -5.89 -13.85 -23.00
CA GLU A 57 -6.29 -14.69 -24.13
C GLU A 57 -6.10 -16.18 -23.83
N HIS A 58 -4.96 -16.54 -23.25
CA HIS A 58 -4.66 -17.92 -22.89
C HIS A 58 -5.65 -18.49 -21.87
N ALA A 59 -5.98 -17.72 -20.82
CA ALA A 59 -6.96 -18.13 -19.83
C ALA A 59 -8.37 -18.30 -20.42
N CYS A 60 -8.77 -17.40 -21.32
CA CYS A 60 -10.04 -17.51 -22.04
C CYS A 60 -10.08 -18.77 -22.92
N HIS A 61 -9.01 -19.08 -23.65
CA HIS A 61 -8.92 -20.32 -24.43
C HIS A 61 -8.97 -21.57 -23.55
N ALA A 62 -8.27 -21.59 -22.43
CA ALA A 62 -8.30 -22.73 -21.52
C ALA A 62 -9.72 -23.02 -20.99
N TYR A 63 -10.53 -21.99 -20.77
CA TYR A 63 -11.92 -22.15 -20.33
C TYR A 63 -12.83 -22.74 -21.41
N SER A 64 -12.66 -22.37 -22.69
CA SER A 64 -13.53 -22.90 -23.76
C SER A 64 -13.36 -24.40 -23.98
N GLU A 65 -12.22 -24.96 -23.55
CA GLU A 65 -11.93 -26.39 -23.58
C GLU A 65 -12.52 -27.16 -22.38
N GLN A 66 -12.92 -26.47 -21.30
CA GLN A 66 -13.38 -27.11 -20.06
C GLN A 66 -14.91 -27.24 -19.99
N PRO A 67 -15.42 -28.34 -19.41
CA PRO A 67 -16.85 -28.49 -19.17
C PRO A 67 -17.30 -27.55 -18.04
N ILE A 68 -18.43 -26.88 -18.24
CA ILE A 68 -19.03 -25.98 -17.26
C ILE A 68 -20.07 -26.71 -16.41
N THR A 69 -20.14 -26.34 -15.13
CA THR A 69 -21.09 -26.94 -14.18
C THR A 69 -22.41 -26.16 -14.21
N ILE A 70 -23.52 -26.86 -14.45
CA ILE A 70 -24.86 -26.29 -14.55
C ILE A 70 -25.80 -27.02 -13.59
N ALA A 71 -26.70 -26.31 -12.92
CA ALA A 71 -27.73 -26.94 -12.11
C ALA A 71 -28.66 -27.83 -12.97
N ALA A 72 -28.98 -29.04 -12.50
CA ALA A 72 -29.75 -30.02 -13.27
C ALA A 72 -31.17 -29.57 -13.64
N ASP A 73 -31.73 -28.62 -12.89
CA ASP A 73 -33.08 -28.06 -13.02
C ASP A 73 -33.11 -26.71 -13.72
N ALA A 74 -32.00 -26.25 -14.32
CA ALA A 74 -31.91 -24.96 -14.99
C ALA A 74 -32.94 -24.84 -16.14
N PRO A 75 -34.01 -24.03 -16.01
CA PRO A 75 -35.13 -24.01 -16.95
C PRO A 75 -34.78 -23.35 -18.29
N LEU A 76 -33.64 -22.65 -18.37
CA LEU A 76 -33.14 -21.93 -19.54
C LEU A 76 -31.65 -22.21 -19.75
N LEU A 77 -31.31 -23.46 -20.10
CA LEU A 77 -29.94 -23.94 -20.28
C LEU A 77 -29.04 -22.95 -21.05
N ASN A 78 -29.48 -22.50 -22.24
CA ASN A 78 -28.73 -21.54 -23.06
C ASN A 78 -28.47 -20.21 -22.36
N MET A 79 -29.42 -19.72 -21.55
CA MET A 79 -29.25 -18.47 -20.80
C MET A 79 -28.24 -18.67 -19.67
N THR A 80 -28.30 -19.80 -18.97
CA THR A 80 -27.34 -20.15 -17.91
C THR A 80 -25.92 -20.27 -18.43
N ILE A 81 -25.73 -20.91 -19.60
CA ILE A 81 -24.43 -21.03 -20.27
C ILE A 81 -23.88 -19.63 -20.61
N LYS A 82 -24.70 -18.77 -21.22
CA LYS A 82 -24.30 -17.40 -21.58
C LYS A 82 -23.92 -16.56 -20.35
N ILE A 83 -24.67 -16.68 -19.26
CA ILE A 83 -24.35 -16.00 -18.00
C ILE A 83 -23.01 -16.51 -17.46
N ALA A 84 -22.79 -17.82 -17.41
CA ALA A 84 -21.55 -18.41 -16.91
C ALA A 84 -20.34 -17.96 -17.75
N ALA A 85 -20.44 -18.06 -19.08
CA ALA A 85 -19.43 -17.58 -20.02
C ALA A 85 -19.11 -16.09 -19.84
N THR A 86 -20.14 -15.25 -19.69
CA THR A 86 -19.96 -13.80 -19.48
C THR A 86 -19.28 -13.50 -18.15
N GLN A 87 -19.66 -14.22 -17.09
CA GLN A 87 -19.08 -14.06 -15.76
C GLN A 87 -17.61 -14.51 -15.74
N HIS A 88 -17.29 -15.58 -16.45
CA HIS A 88 -15.91 -16.03 -16.63
C HIS A 88 -15.06 -14.95 -17.30
N LEU A 89 -15.50 -14.42 -18.45
CA LEU A 89 -14.78 -13.35 -19.15
C LEU A 89 -14.53 -12.12 -18.27
N LYS A 90 -15.53 -11.70 -17.47
CA LYS A 90 -15.36 -10.61 -16.51
C LYS A 90 -14.33 -10.93 -15.43
N THR A 91 -14.36 -12.15 -14.91
CA THR A 91 -13.42 -12.60 -13.87
C THR A 91 -11.99 -12.59 -14.40
N GLU A 92 -11.76 -13.16 -15.58
CA GLU A 92 -10.44 -13.17 -16.22
C GLU A 92 -9.95 -11.76 -16.56
N LEU A 93 -10.87 -10.86 -16.97
CA LEU A 93 -10.51 -9.45 -17.20
C LEU A 93 -10.03 -8.79 -15.90
N SER A 94 -10.77 -8.95 -14.80
CA SER A 94 -10.37 -8.40 -13.50
C SER A 94 -9.04 -9.00 -13.01
N LEU A 95 -8.82 -10.31 -13.19
CA LEU A 95 -7.57 -10.98 -12.83
C LEU A 95 -6.38 -10.48 -13.67
N ALA A 96 -6.57 -10.28 -14.98
CA ALA A 96 -5.54 -9.73 -15.85
C ALA A 96 -5.14 -8.31 -15.43
N VAL A 97 -6.11 -7.47 -15.08
CA VAL A 97 -5.88 -6.11 -14.58
C VAL A 97 -5.17 -6.13 -13.23
N GLU A 98 -5.61 -6.97 -12.30
CA GLU A 98 -4.96 -7.11 -10.98
C GLU A 98 -3.51 -7.59 -11.12
N SER A 99 -3.27 -8.60 -11.96
CA SER A 99 -1.93 -9.10 -12.27
C SER A 99 -1.04 -7.99 -12.84
N PHE A 100 -1.56 -7.20 -13.78
CA PHE A 100 -0.84 -6.06 -14.33
C PHE A 100 -0.46 -5.03 -13.26
N LEU A 101 -1.42 -4.58 -12.45
CA LEU A 101 -1.18 -3.59 -11.39
C LEU A 101 -0.19 -4.10 -10.35
N LYS A 102 -0.26 -5.40 -10.01
CA LYS A 102 0.67 -6.03 -9.08
C LYS A 102 2.10 -6.05 -9.63
N HIS A 103 2.29 -6.46 -10.89
CA HIS A 103 3.61 -6.41 -11.52
C HIS A 103 4.15 -4.98 -11.59
N LEU A 104 3.32 -4.01 -11.99
CA LEU A 104 3.70 -2.61 -12.03
C LEU A 104 4.09 -2.07 -10.64
N ALA A 105 3.32 -2.40 -9.61
CA ALA A 105 3.65 -2.05 -8.22
C ALA A 105 5.00 -2.64 -7.78
N HIS A 106 5.31 -3.88 -8.17
CA HIS A 106 6.61 -4.47 -7.88
C HIS A 106 7.75 -3.70 -8.56
N ASP A 107 7.61 -3.37 -9.85
CA ASP A 107 8.61 -2.62 -10.59
C ASP A 107 8.84 -1.22 -9.97
N ILE A 108 7.76 -0.51 -9.63
CA ILE A 108 7.80 0.80 -8.97
C ILE A 108 8.59 0.74 -7.66
N VAL A 109 8.28 -0.23 -6.80
CA VAL A 109 8.96 -0.37 -5.51
C VAL A 109 10.42 -0.78 -5.72
N ASN A 110 10.69 -1.79 -6.56
CA ASN A 110 12.03 -2.32 -6.80
C ASN A 110 12.97 -1.30 -7.46
N ASP A 111 12.45 -0.38 -8.26
CA ASP A 111 13.23 0.75 -8.77
C ASP A 111 13.41 1.83 -7.71
N SER A 112 12.36 2.15 -6.96
CA SER A 112 12.44 3.15 -5.89
C SER A 112 13.51 2.79 -4.86
N VAL A 113 13.58 1.53 -4.42
CA VAL A 113 14.56 1.09 -3.39
C VAL A 113 16.02 1.19 -3.81
N LYS A 114 16.32 1.40 -5.11
CA LYS A 114 17.69 1.63 -5.60
C LYS A 114 18.20 3.04 -5.26
N LEU A 115 17.30 3.95 -4.88
CA LEU A 115 17.64 5.32 -4.53
C LEU A 115 18.38 5.40 -3.18
N PRO A 116 19.15 6.48 -2.95
CA PRO A 116 19.77 6.73 -1.66
C PRO A 116 18.73 6.71 -0.53
N ARG A 117 19.04 6.01 0.58
CA ARG A 117 18.10 5.81 1.70
C ARG A 117 17.59 7.10 2.34
N ASN A 118 18.37 8.18 2.28
CA ASN A 118 17.99 9.50 2.78
C ASN A 118 17.09 10.30 1.80
N SER A 119 16.71 9.70 0.67
CA SER A 119 15.80 10.28 -0.32
C SER A 119 14.48 10.71 0.31
N ARG A 120 13.90 11.79 -0.21
CA ARG A 120 12.62 12.34 0.26
C ARG A 120 11.42 11.44 -0.04
N ILE A 121 11.57 10.52 -0.99
CA ILE A 121 10.54 9.54 -1.36
C ILE A 121 10.19 8.62 -0.19
N PHE A 122 11.19 8.29 0.64
CA PHE A 122 11.04 7.37 1.77
C PHE A 122 10.61 8.04 3.07
N ARG A 123 10.03 9.24 2.98
CA ARG A 123 9.54 10.01 4.13
C ARG A 123 8.04 10.14 4.03
N GLY A 124 7.34 10.04 5.13
CA GLY A 124 5.89 9.97 5.20
C GLY A 124 5.40 8.69 5.86
N SER A 125 4.08 8.61 5.99
CA SER A 125 3.36 7.36 6.21
C SER A 125 3.49 6.39 5.03
N LEU A 126 3.11 5.13 5.23
CA LEU A 126 3.15 4.08 4.20
C LEU A 126 2.47 4.55 2.91
N THR A 127 1.30 5.16 3.06
CA THR A 127 0.54 5.73 1.94
C THR A 127 1.30 6.86 1.26
N SER A 128 1.89 7.78 2.02
CA SER A 128 2.67 8.91 1.48
C SER A 128 3.92 8.44 0.73
N VAL A 129 4.68 7.50 1.32
CA VAL A 129 5.85 6.87 0.71
C VAL A 129 5.48 6.18 -0.60
N CYS A 130 4.43 5.36 -0.60
CA CYS A 130 4.00 4.65 -1.81
C CYS A 130 3.48 5.60 -2.89
N ARG A 131 2.75 6.66 -2.52
CA ARG A 131 2.35 7.73 -3.47
C ARG A 131 3.57 8.39 -4.11
N LYS A 132 4.59 8.73 -3.30
CA LYS A 132 5.85 9.31 -3.77
C LYS A 132 6.61 8.38 -4.70
N MET A 133 6.63 7.07 -4.43
CA MET A 133 7.26 6.07 -5.31
C MET A 133 6.59 6.02 -6.68
N ILE A 134 5.25 5.92 -6.72
CA ILE A 134 4.48 5.91 -7.97
C ILE A 134 4.75 7.19 -8.76
N LEU A 135 4.75 8.34 -8.08
CA LEU A 135 5.01 9.65 -8.68
C LEU A 135 6.40 9.79 -9.26
N PHE A 136 7.42 9.41 -8.48
CA PHE A 136 8.79 9.50 -8.93
C PHE A 136 9.05 8.59 -10.13
N TYR A 137 8.42 7.41 -10.13
CA TYR A 137 8.52 6.46 -11.24
C TYR A 137 7.81 6.96 -12.50
N SER A 138 6.60 7.52 -12.37
CA SER A 138 5.81 8.05 -13.49
C SER A 138 6.33 9.37 -14.05
N ARG A 139 6.78 10.26 -13.17
CA ARG A 139 7.13 11.65 -13.46
C ARG A 139 8.46 12.02 -12.79
N PRO A 140 9.59 11.45 -13.26
CA PRO A 140 10.90 11.78 -12.72
C PRO A 140 11.29 13.25 -12.92
N ASP A 141 10.59 13.95 -13.82
CA ASP A 141 10.72 15.39 -14.08
C ASP A 141 10.13 16.27 -12.96
N VAL A 142 9.24 15.73 -12.13
CA VAL A 142 8.61 16.48 -11.04
C VAL A 142 9.51 16.45 -9.80
N SER A 143 9.75 17.64 -9.25
CA SER A 143 10.54 17.78 -8.02
C SER A 143 9.83 17.11 -6.84
N LEU A 144 10.60 16.35 -6.05
CA LEU A 144 10.11 15.66 -4.84
C LEU A 144 9.49 16.61 -3.80
N ARG A 145 9.74 17.93 -3.90
CA ARG A 145 9.12 18.97 -3.05
C ARG A 145 7.66 19.23 -3.42
N ASP A 146 7.33 19.05 -4.69
CA ASP A 146 6.02 19.40 -5.25
C ASP A 146 5.07 18.21 -5.19
N ILE A 147 5.61 17.00 -5.01
CA ILE A 147 4.85 15.74 -4.90
C ILE A 147 3.83 15.77 -3.76
N GLU A 148 4.13 16.40 -2.62
CA GLU A 148 3.21 16.46 -1.47
C GLU A 148 1.96 17.33 -1.74
N HIS A 149 2.01 18.19 -2.76
CA HIS A 149 0.92 19.08 -3.14
C HIS A 149 0.21 18.64 -4.43
N PHE A 150 0.66 17.55 -5.06
CA PHE A 150 0.17 17.12 -6.37
C PHE A 150 -1.03 16.16 -6.21
N ASN A 151 -2.24 16.67 -6.48
CA ASN A 151 -3.46 15.86 -6.38
C ASN A 151 -3.72 15.08 -7.68
N ILE A 152 -3.28 13.83 -7.69
CA ILE A 152 -3.26 12.93 -8.86
C ILE A 152 -4.59 12.24 -9.14
N GLU A 153 -5.49 12.24 -8.17
CA GLU A 153 -6.75 11.50 -8.21
C GLU A 153 -7.62 11.90 -9.42
N HIS A 154 -7.35 13.06 -10.03
CA HIS A 154 -8.06 13.58 -11.20
C HIS A 154 -7.39 13.32 -12.56
N THR A 155 -6.19 12.75 -12.62
CA THR A 155 -5.45 12.53 -13.88
C THR A 155 -5.70 11.17 -14.54
N PHE A 156 -6.40 10.26 -13.86
CA PHE A 156 -6.68 8.91 -14.36
C PHE A 156 -8.07 8.84 -14.98
N SER A 157 -8.15 8.69 -16.31
CA SER A 157 -9.39 8.27 -16.97
C SER A 157 -9.22 6.88 -17.56
N CYS A 158 -9.93 5.91 -17.01
CA CYS A 158 -10.03 4.56 -17.55
C CYS A 158 -11.48 4.09 -17.42
N SER A 159 -11.98 3.37 -18.43
CA SER A 159 -13.34 2.81 -18.41
C SER A 159 -13.43 1.59 -17.48
N ILE A 160 -12.30 0.90 -17.27
CA ILE A 160 -12.17 -0.23 -16.35
C ILE A 160 -11.88 0.33 -14.96
N ARG A 161 -12.84 0.20 -14.04
CA ARG A 161 -12.76 0.75 -12.67
C ARG A 161 -11.55 0.20 -11.91
N GLU A 162 -11.17 -1.04 -12.18
CA GLU A 162 -10.05 -1.72 -11.58
C GLU A 162 -8.71 -1.05 -11.95
N LEU A 163 -8.61 -0.44 -13.14
CA LEU A 163 -7.46 0.35 -13.60
C LEU A 163 -7.54 1.78 -13.03
N SER A 164 -7.22 1.90 -11.74
CA SER A 164 -7.24 3.17 -11.00
C SER A 164 -5.95 3.40 -10.22
N PHE A 165 -5.68 4.68 -9.91
CA PHE A 165 -4.58 5.05 -9.04
C PHE A 165 -4.69 4.42 -7.66
N ASP A 166 -5.90 4.39 -7.09
CA ASP A 166 -6.13 3.82 -5.76
C ASP A 166 -5.80 2.33 -5.70
N ASN A 167 -6.14 1.58 -6.76
CA ASN A 167 -5.78 0.16 -6.84
C ASN A 167 -4.27 -0.03 -7.04
N LEU A 168 -3.60 0.78 -7.87
CA LEU A 168 -2.15 0.76 -8.00
C LEU A 168 -1.47 1.08 -6.65
N LEU A 169 -1.97 2.10 -5.94
CA LEU A 169 -1.48 2.51 -4.63
C LEU A 169 -1.64 1.39 -3.60
N SER A 170 -2.80 0.73 -3.57
CA SER A 170 -3.08 -0.41 -2.69
C SER A 170 -2.11 -1.58 -2.93
N GLN A 171 -1.86 -1.93 -4.20
CA GLN A 171 -0.90 -2.98 -4.57
C GLN A 171 0.55 -2.58 -4.20
N THR A 172 0.92 -1.31 -4.43
CA THR A 172 2.22 -0.75 -4.06
C THR A 172 2.44 -0.79 -2.56
N MET A 173 1.45 -0.36 -1.77
CA MET A 173 1.49 -0.42 -0.31
C MET A 173 1.62 -1.85 0.20
N SER A 174 0.89 -2.80 -0.38
CA SER A 174 0.95 -4.20 0.03
C SER A 174 2.33 -4.79 -0.23
N TYR A 175 2.86 -4.64 -1.46
CA TYR A 175 4.19 -5.17 -1.81
C TYR A 175 5.30 -4.49 -1.00
N TYR A 176 5.26 -3.17 -0.87
CA TYR A 176 6.21 -2.42 -0.05
C TYR A 176 6.17 -2.89 1.40
N ARG A 177 4.97 -3.04 1.95
CA ARG A 177 4.79 -3.47 3.33
C ARG A 177 5.42 -4.83 3.60
N ASP A 178 5.12 -5.79 2.75
CA ASP A 178 5.47 -7.19 2.98
C ASP A 178 6.97 -7.46 2.79
N ASN A 179 7.67 -6.64 2.00
CA ASN A 179 9.07 -6.88 1.62
C ASN A 179 10.07 -5.90 2.25
N TYR A 180 9.65 -4.66 2.50
CA TYR A 180 10.56 -3.56 2.85
C TYR A 180 10.17 -2.83 4.11
N HIS A 181 8.86 -2.68 4.37
CA HIS A 181 8.37 -2.06 5.59
C HIS A 181 8.59 -3.02 6.75
N ARG A 182 9.74 -2.88 7.39
CA ARG A 182 9.98 -3.51 8.67
C ARG A 182 9.37 -2.60 9.71
N TYR A 183 8.32 -3.07 10.39
CA TYR A 183 8.08 -2.65 11.76
C TYR A 183 9.39 -2.88 12.51
N ARG A 184 10.23 -1.85 12.65
CA ARG A 184 11.27 -1.92 13.65
C ARG A 184 10.52 -1.86 14.97
N LEU A 185 10.40 -3.03 15.59
CA LEU A 185 10.17 -3.17 17.02
C LEU A 185 10.98 -2.08 17.72
N TRP A 186 10.41 -1.46 18.75
CA TRP A 186 11.09 -0.51 19.63
C TRP A 186 12.33 -1.15 20.23
N ASP A 187 13.43 -1.13 19.49
CA ASP A 187 14.72 -1.60 19.93
C ASP A 187 15.36 -0.52 20.82
N ALA A 188 16.41 -0.89 21.54
CA ALA A 188 17.07 0.03 22.47
C ALA A 188 17.55 1.32 21.77
N HIS A 189 17.84 1.26 20.46
CA HIS A 189 18.26 2.41 19.68
C HIS A 189 17.09 3.35 19.37
N ALA A 190 15.97 2.82 18.86
CA ALA A 190 14.73 3.59 18.63
C ALA A 190 14.21 4.24 19.92
N ILE A 191 14.27 3.51 21.05
CA ILE A 191 13.89 4.03 22.37
C ILE A 191 14.83 5.15 22.82
N SER A 192 16.14 5.02 22.55
CA SER A 192 17.11 6.08 22.86
C SER A 192 16.85 7.34 22.04
N LEU A 193 16.49 7.19 20.76
CA LEU A 193 16.12 8.30 19.89
C LEU A 193 14.82 8.98 20.33
N LEU A 194 13.81 8.20 20.74
CA LEU A 194 12.59 8.73 21.36
C LEU A 194 12.87 9.51 22.63
N ALA A 195 13.78 9.03 23.48
CA ALA A 195 14.19 9.79 24.65
C ALA A 195 14.83 11.13 24.26
N LEU A 196 15.68 11.18 23.23
CA LEU A 196 16.27 12.43 22.76
C LEU A 196 15.19 13.42 22.28
N PHE A 197 14.21 12.95 21.50
CA PHE A 197 13.11 13.79 21.02
C PHE A 197 12.24 14.35 22.16
N LEU A 198 11.87 13.51 23.12
CA LEU A 198 11.00 13.92 24.22
C LEU A 198 11.69 14.89 25.18
N PHE A 199 12.99 14.72 25.42
CA PHE A 199 13.67 15.38 26.54
C PHE A 199 14.75 16.38 26.14
N GLU A 200 15.37 16.28 24.96
CA GLU A 200 16.44 17.21 24.55
C GLU A 200 15.90 18.32 23.64
N SER A 201 16.26 19.56 24.00
CA SER A 201 16.19 20.72 23.11
C SER A 201 17.53 20.79 22.38
N ARG A 202 17.56 20.46 21.08
CA ARG A 202 18.75 20.66 20.24
C ARG A 202 18.44 21.63 19.11
N GLU A 203 19.49 22.32 18.65
CA GLU A 203 19.48 23.31 17.57
C GLU A 203 18.82 22.83 16.25
N TYR A 204 18.67 21.52 16.05
CA TYR A 204 18.03 20.91 14.88
C TYR A 204 16.51 20.72 15.02
N PHE A 205 15.99 20.88 16.24
CA PHE A 205 14.58 20.73 16.57
C PHE A 205 14.18 21.84 17.54
N GLN A 206 13.91 23.03 17.00
CA GLN A 206 13.22 24.07 17.74
C GLN A 206 11.72 23.81 17.61
N PRO A 207 11.02 23.40 18.69
CA PRO A 207 9.57 23.42 18.66
C PRO A 207 9.08 24.83 18.33
N LEU A 208 7.92 24.93 17.66
CA LEU A 208 7.29 26.21 17.36
C LEU A 208 7.25 27.06 18.63
N GLU A 209 7.54 28.35 18.50
CA GLU A 209 7.54 29.30 19.62
C GLU A 209 6.30 29.03 20.49
N HIS A 210 6.54 28.77 21.78
CA HIS A 210 5.59 28.41 22.85
C HIS A 210 5.33 26.91 23.16
N GLN A 211 5.81 25.94 22.39
CA GLN A 211 5.67 24.51 22.77
C GLN A 211 6.93 23.98 23.47
N THR A 212 6.89 23.83 24.79
CA THR A 212 7.94 23.13 25.54
C THR A 212 7.85 21.61 25.29
N ASN A 213 8.94 21.00 24.85
CA ASN A 213 9.13 19.54 24.93
C ASN A 213 9.05 19.06 26.39
N LEU A 214 9.08 17.74 26.62
CA LEU A 214 9.03 17.18 27.97
C LEU A 214 10.33 17.39 28.78
N SER A 215 11.25 18.26 28.33
CA SER A 215 12.47 18.62 29.05
C SER A 215 12.20 19.18 30.45
N TYR A 216 11.03 19.77 30.69
CA TYR A 216 10.64 20.22 32.03
C TYR A 216 10.61 19.08 33.05
N LEU A 217 10.39 17.83 32.61
CA LEU A 217 10.46 16.65 33.47
C LEU A 217 11.88 16.34 33.96
N LEU A 218 12.91 16.83 33.27
CA LEU A 218 14.31 16.70 33.67
C LEU A 218 14.75 17.81 34.62
N ALA A 219 14.04 18.94 34.64
CA ALA A 219 14.36 20.06 35.53
C ALA A 219 13.90 19.83 36.98
N ASP A 220 12.98 18.88 37.20
CA ASP A 220 12.49 18.51 38.53
C ASP A 220 13.34 17.40 39.15
N THR A 221 13.74 17.59 40.42
CA THR A 221 14.51 16.63 41.22
C THR A 221 13.71 15.39 41.63
N THR A 222 12.38 15.42 41.52
CA THR A 222 11.52 14.28 41.85
C THR A 222 10.97 13.63 40.58
N PRO A 223 11.40 12.40 40.23
CA PRO A 223 10.89 11.73 39.03
C PRO A 223 9.39 11.43 39.13
N VAL A 224 8.66 11.69 38.05
CA VAL A 224 7.23 11.36 37.98
C VAL A 224 7.02 9.84 37.93
N PRO A 225 5.93 9.29 38.49
CA PRO A 225 5.63 7.85 38.39
C PRO A 225 5.47 7.38 36.94
N ILE A 226 5.89 6.15 36.63
CA ILE A 226 5.87 5.59 35.27
C ILE A 226 4.51 5.70 34.57
N VAL A 227 3.39 5.54 35.29
CA VAL A 227 2.05 5.67 34.73
C VAL A 227 1.79 7.09 34.22
N ARG A 228 2.19 8.10 35.01
CA ARG A 228 2.07 9.51 34.63
C ARG A 228 3.03 9.87 33.50
N PHE A 229 4.25 9.35 33.55
CA PHE A 229 5.24 9.48 32.48
C PHE A 229 4.68 9.05 31.12
N LYS A 230 4.12 7.83 31.04
CA LYS A 230 3.51 7.32 29.80
C LYS A 230 2.45 8.26 29.24
N GLN A 231 1.55 8.74 30.09
CA GLN A 231 0.47 9.65 29.69
C GLN A 231 1.02 10.95 29.10
N LEU A 232 2.09 11.51 29.69
CA LEU A 232 2.73 12.73 29.20
C LEU A 232 3.44 12.52 27.87
N CYS A 233 4.14 11.39 27.71
CA CYS A 233 4.78 11.01 26.44
C CYS A 233 3.75 10.83 25.32
N ILE A 234 2.65 10.11 25.59
CA ILE A 234 1.55 9.90 24.64
C ILE A 234 0.88 11.23 24.28
N ALA A 235 0.54 12.06 25.27
CA ALA A 235 -0.11 13.34 25.02
C ALA A 235 0.77 14.28 24.17
N TYR A 236 2.06 14.37 24.50
CA TYR A 236 3.01 15.18 23.75
C TYR A 236 3.17 14.68 22.31
N TRP A 237 3.26 13.36 22.12
CA TRP A 237 3.32 12.76 20.79
C TRP A 237 2.04 12.99 19.98
N ASN A 238 0.86 12.85 20.58
CA ASN A 238 -0.39 13.06 19.86
C ASN A 238 -0.60 14.54 19.47
N GLU A 239 -0.06 15.47 20.26
CA GLU A 239 -0.12 16.91 19.96
C GLU A 239 0.93 17.36 18.92
N ASN A 240 2.09 16.68 18.84
CA ASN A 240 3.24 17.16 18.06
C ASN A 240 3.71 16.19 16.96
N GLY A 241 3.28 14.94 16.97
CA GLY A 241 3.73 13.88 16.06
C GLY A 241 3.32 14.10 14.61
N GLU A 242 2.25 14.86 14.39
CA GLU A 242 1.78 15.27 13.05
C GLU A 242 2.38 16.61 12.59
N ASN A 243 3.27 17.23 13.39
CA ASN A 243 3.90 18.49 13.00
C ASN A 243 4.80 18.28 11.76
N PRO A 244 4.65 19.07 10.68
CA PRO A 244 5.44 18.94 9.47
C PRO A 244 6.96 18.99 9.68
N PHE A 245 7.45 19.69 10.70
CA PHE A 245 8.88 19.72 11.04
C PHE A 245 9.32 18.45 11.77
N VAL A 246 8.45 17.83 12.56
CA VAL A 246 8.70 16.54 13.23
C VAL A 246 8.75 15.43 12.19
N SER A 247 7.75 15.33 11.32
CA SER A 247 7.66 14.32 10.26
C SER A 247 8.90 14.27 9.36
N HIS A 248 9.54 15.43 9.10
CA HIS A 248 10.78 15.53 8.33
C HIS A 248 12.00 14.77 8.93
N TYR A 249 12.02 14.57 10.25
CA TYR A 249 13.13 13.93 10.98
C TYR A 249 12.79 12.55 11.54
N THR A 250 11.51 12.20 11.57
CA THR A 250 10.99 10.96 12.16
C THR A 250 10.75 9.86 11.13
N GLU A 251 10.55 10.22 9.87
CA GLU A 251 10.09 9.30 8.83
C GLU A 251 11.22 8.95 7.86
N GLN A 252 11.94 7.86 8.12
CA GLN A 252 12.74 7.18 7.10
C GLN A 252 12.33 5.72 7.01
N ALA A 253 11.80 5.36 5.84
CA ALA A 253 11.31 4.02 5.56
C ALA A 253 12.45 2.99 5.33
N PHE A 254 13.70 3.46 5.14
CA PHE A 254 14.91 2.63 5.07
C PHE A 254 15.98 3.09 6.07
N PRO A 255 16.14 2.41 7.23
CA PRO A 255 17.13 2.83 8.20
C PRO A 255 18.57 2.60 7.72
N ASP A 256 19.45 3.59 7.86
CA ASP A 256 20.89 3.35 8.00
C ASP A 256 21.26 3.26 9.51
N LYS A 257 22.55 3.18 9.82
CA LYS A 257 23.04 3.09 11.21
C LYS A 257 23.02 4.44 11.97
N ASN A 258 22.67 5.54 11.28
CA ASN A 258 22.84 6.92 11.74
C ASN A 258 21.56 7.78 11.62
N GLY A 259 20.51 7.27 10.99
CA GLY A 259 19.23 7.94 10.74
C GLY A 259 18.26 7.71 11.89
N ILE A 260 17.63 8.79 12.34
CA ILE A 260 16.67 8.77 13.44
C ILE A 260 15.38 8.11 12.94
N ILE A 261 14.98 7.05 13.63
CA ILE A 261 13.81 6.22 13.30
C ILE A 261 12.76 6.46 14.36
N PHE A 262 11.67 7.09 13.96
CA PHE A 262 10.42 6.90 14.67
C PHE A 262 9.55 6.12 13.72
N ALA A 263 9.52 4.82 14.00
CA ALA A 263 8.77 3.82 13.27
C ALA A 263 7.48 4.42 12.74
N GLU A 264 7.26 4.32 11.43
CA GLU A 264 5.92 4.41 10.90
C GLU A 264 5.02 3.50 11.76
N TYR A 265 4.19 4.15 12.57
CA TYR A 265 3.00 3.59 13.20
C TYR A 265 3.17 2.37 14.13
N VAL A 266 3.86 2.57 15.26
CA VAL A 266 3.29 2.06 16.51
C VAL A 266 2.91 3.29 17.33
N PRO A 267 1.61 3.67 17.39
CA PRO A 267 1.15 4.68 18.33
C PRO A 267 1.75 4.39 19.71
N LEU A 268 2.18 5.41 20.46
CA LEU A 268 2.87 5.20 21.74
C LEU A 268 2.00 4.33 22.69
N GLU A 269 0.68 4.37 22.51
CA GLU A 269 -0.33 3.54 23.16
C GLU A 269 -0.16 2.02 22.93
N HIS A 270 0.50 1.63 21.85
CA HIS A 270 0.71 0.23 21.43
C HIS A 270 2.16 -0.24 21.63
N ILE A 271 3.02 0.58 22.25
CA ILE A 271 4.34 0.16 22.70
C ILE A 271 4.23 -0.93 23.76
N SER A 272 5.08 -1.96 23.69
CA SER A 272 5.13 -3.01 24.72
C SER A 272 5.59 -2.46 26.07
N GLU A 273 5.10 -3.06 27.16
CA GLU A 273 5.44 -2.62 28.52
C GLU A 273 6.96 -2.59 28.78
N GLN A 274 7.70 -3.53 28.19
CA GLN A 274 9.16 -3.59 28.26
C GLN A 274 9.82 -2.36 27.65
N CYS A 275 9.31 -1.86 26.54
CA CYS A 275 9.86 -0.69 25.86
C CYS A 275 9.55 0.59 26.64
N TRP A 276 8.37 0.67 27.26
CA TRP A 276 8.05 1.73 28.21
C TRP A 276 8.97 1.74 29.42
N GLN A 277 9.30 0.58 29.98
CA GLN A 277 10.25 0.47 31.08
C GLN A 277 11.65 0.93 30.67
N GLN A 278 12.10 0.60 29.45
CA GLN A 278 13.39 1.07 28.93
C GLN A 278 13.41 2.58 28.71
N LEU A 279 12.34 3.16 28.13
CA LEU A 279 12.22 4.61 27.96
C LEU A 279 12.18 5.33 29.32
N TYR A 280 11.48 4.75 30.31
CA TYR A 280 11.42 5.29 31.66
C TYR A 280 12.76 5.20 32.38
N ALA A 281 13.52 4.11 32.22
CA ALA A 281 14.87 3.99 32.75
C ALA A 281 15.81 5.07 32.18
N LEU A 282 15.70 5.34 30.88
CA LEU A 282 16.42 6.43 30.21
C LEU A 282 16.04 7.82 30.74
N TYR A 283 14.78 8.02 31.13
CA TYR A 283 14.33 9.24 31.81
C TYR A 283 14.93 9.35 33.22
N LEU A 284 14.83 8.29 34.02
CA LEU A 284 15.37 8.25 35.38
C LEU A 284 16.89 8.49 35.42
N ASP A 285 17.63 7.95 34.46
CA ASP A 285 19.08 8.19 34.35
C ASP A 285 19.43 9.64 34.02
N ARG A 286 18.52 10.39 33.38
CA ARG A 286 18.69 11.81 33.05
C ARG A 286 18.20 12.76 34.14
N CYS A 287 17.41 12.26 35.11
CA CYS A 287 17.00 13.01 36.30
C CYS A 287 18.06 13.00 37.43
N LYS A 288 19.17 12.28 37.24
CA LYS A 288 20.33 12.26 38.15
C LYS A 288 21.28 13.39 37.84
#